data_AF-A0AAF0KSW4-F1
#
_entry.id   AF-A0AAF0KSW4-F1
#
_cell.length_a   1.000
_cell.length_b   1.000
_cell.length_c   1.000
_cell.angle_alpha   90.00
_cell.angle_beta   90.00
_cell.angle_gamma   90.00
#
_symmetry.space_group_name_H-M   'P 1'
#
loop_
_entity.id
_entity.type
_entity.pdbx_description
1 polymer ?
#
loop_
_entity_poly.entity_id
_entity_poly.type
_entity_poly.pdbx_seq_one_letter_code
_entity_poly.pdbx_strand_id
1 'polypeptide(L)'
;MKRIKWVVLYIAFTLFYLMLIPEIIFRYLSEDAYMKLGEILNPFQIFPSTVNALFIAIIISSLLLSFLTVKIIQRTSNRRDSAL
;
A
#
# COMPACT_ATOMS: atom_id res chain seq x y z
N MET A 1 -24.91 3.82 7.25
CA MET A 1 -24.20 2.59 6.82
C MET A 1 -23.21 2.77 5.66
N LYS A 2 -23.41 3.70 4.70
CA LYS A 2 -22.49 3.88 3.56
C LYS A 2 -21.03 4.18 3.94
N ARG A 3 -20.77 5.01 4.97
CA ARG A 3 -19.40 5.32 5.43
C ARG A 3 -18.66 4.08 5.98
N ILE A 4 -19.35 3.27 6.78
CA ILE A 4 -18.79 2.03 7.35
C ILE A 4 -18.37 1.07 6.24
N LYS A 5 -19.17 0.93 5.17
CA LYS A 5 -18.82 0.11 4.00
C LYS A 5 -17.47 0.52 3.40
N TRP A 6 -17.22 1.83 3.25
CA TRP A 6 -15.97 2.32 2.67
C TRP A 6 -14.76 2.12 3.59
N VAL A 7 -14.95 2.25 4.90
CA VAL A 7 -13.90 1.97 5.90
C VAL A 7 -13.55 0.49 5.90
N VAL A 8 -14.54 -0.41 5.89
CA VAL A 8 -14.32 -1.85 5.81
C VAL A 8 -13.57 -2.23 4.52
N LEU A 9 -13.96 -1.64 3.39
CA LEU A 9 -13.29 -1.87 2.11
C LEU A 9 -11.83 -1.39 2.13
N TYR A 10 -11.58 -0.23 2.73
CA TYR A 10 -10.22 0.30 2.92
C TYR A 10 -9.37 -0.61 3.81
N ILE A 11 -9.91 -1.12 4.92
CA ILE A 11 -9.19 -2.06 5.78
C ILE A 11 -8.88 -3.35 5.01
N ALA A 12 -9.85 -3.91 4.29
CA ALA A 12 -9.67 -5.13 3.51
C ALA A 12 -8.56 -4.98 2.46
N PHE A 13 -8.56 -3.89 1.68
CA PHE A 13 -7.49 -3.64 0.71
C PHE A 13 -6.15 -3.34 1.37
N THR A 14 -6.13 -2.67 2.52
CA THR A 14 -4.87 -2.41 3.26
C THR A 14 -4.25 -3.73 3.69
N LEU A 15 -5.03 -4.64 4.28
CA LEU A 15 -4.55 -5.97 4.68
C LEU A 15 -4.08 -6.79 3.48
N PHE A 16 -4.83 -6.74 2.38
CA PHE A 16 -4.44 -7.40 1.14
C PHE A 16 -3.09 -6.90 0.62
N TYR A 17 -2.87 -5.59 0.53
CA TYR A 17 -1.60 -5.02 0.10
C TYR A 17 -0.47 -5.26 1.11
N LEU A 18 -0.75 -5.25 2.40
CA LEU A 18 0.22 -5.58 3.44
C LEU A 18 0.73 -7.02 3.35
N MET A 19 -0.05 -7.96 2.80
CA MET A 19 0.42 -9.32 2.54
C MET A 19 1.12 -9.41 1.18
N LEU A 20 0.53 -8.81 0.15
CA LEU A 20 0.98 -8.93 -1.23
C LEU A 20 2.31 -8.22 -1.48
N ILE A 21 2.53 -7.03 -0.92
CA ILE A 21 3.74 -6.24 -1.17
C ILE A 21 5.00 -6.91 -0.57
N PRO A 22 5.05 -7.32 0.71
CA PRO A 22 6.19 -8.07 1.23
C PRO A 22 6.41 -9.37 0.46
N GLU A 23 5.33 -10.09 0.13
CA GLU A 23 5.48 -11.33 -0.63
C GLU A 23 6.11 -11.06 -1.98
N ILE A 24 5.73 -9.98 -2.67
CA ILE A 24 6.34 -9.64 -3.95
C ILE A 24 7.82 -9.26 -3.77
N ILE A 25 8.10 -8.39 -2.80
CA ILE A 25 9.45 -7.87 -2.59
C ILE A 25 10.40 -8.98 -2.16
N PHE A 26 10.06 -9.76 -1.14
CA PHE A 26 10.98 -10.76 -0.59
C PHE A 26 11.02 -12.07 -1.39
N ARG A 27 9.98 -12.38 -2.18
CA ARG A 27 9.94 -13.62 -2.96
C ARG A 27 10.49 -13.46 -4.37
N TYR A 28 10.31 -12.29 -5.01
CA TYR A 28 10.71 -12.10 -6.41
C TYR A 28 11.91 -11.17 -6.61
N LEU A 29 12.24 -10.30 -5.65
CA LEU A 29 13.48 -9.51 -5.75
C LEU A 29 14.63 -10.26 -5.09
N SER A 30 15.82 -10.14 -5.68
CA SER A 30 17.05 -10.57 -5.03
C SER A 30 17.36 -9.71 -3.82
N GLU A 31 18.17 -10.24 -2.91
CA GLU A 31 18.60 -9.54 -1.69
C GLU A 31 19.23 -8.18 -1.97
N ASP A 32 20.16 -8.12 -2.92
CA ASP A 32 20.78 -6.87 -3.34
C ASP A 32 19.75 -5.85 -3.85
N ALA A 33 18.70 -6.29 -4.54
CA ALA A 33 17.71 -5.40 -5.12
C ALA A 33 16.79 -4.79 -4.07
N TYR A 34 16.27 -5.58 -3.12
CA TYR A 34 15.44 -5.02 -2.05
C TYR A 34 16.26 -4.21 -1.06
N MET A 35 17.53 -4.55 -0.81
CA MET A 35 18.41 -3.75 0.06
C MET A 35 18.68 -2.37 -0.57
N LYS A 36 18.96 -2.31 -1.87
CA LYS A 36 19.05 -1.04 -2.61
C LYS A 36 17.76 -0.23 -2.56
N LEU A 37 16.60 -0.89 -2.67
CA LEU A 37 15.32 -0.20 -2.47
C LEU A 37 15.23 0.43 -1.08
N GLY A 38 15.64 -0.30 -0.03
CA GLY A 38 15.64 0.25 1.33
C GLY A 38 16.60 1.42 1.51
N GLU A 39 17.76 1.42 0.82
CA GLU A 39 18.70 2.55 0.84
C GLU A 39 18.10 3.79 0.17
N ILE A 40 17.43 3.61 -0.97
CA ILE A 40 16.71 4.69 -1.67
C ILE A 40 15.58 5.25 -0.80
N LEU A 41 14.93 4.39 -0.01
CA LEU A 41 13.86 4.77 0.90
C LEU A 41 14.37 5.39 2.20
N ASN A 42 15.66 5.28 2.50
CA ASN A 42 16.31 5.83 3.68
C ASN A 42 17.53 6.72 3.36
N PRO A 43 17.41 7.71 2.46
CA PRO A 43 18.58 8.44 1.95
C PRO A 43 19.24 9.31 3.02
N PHE A 44 18.49 9.72 4.05
CA PHE A 44 18.98 10.52 5.17
C PHE A 44 19.23 9.69 6.44
N GLN A 45 19.21 8.36 6.34
CA GLN A 45 19.37 7.44 7.49
C GLN A 45 18.44 7.76 8.67
N ILE A 46 17.22 8.24 8.37
CA ILE A 46 16.18 8.53 9.37
C ILE A 46 15.83 7.25 10.15
N PHE A 47 15.88 6.10 9.48
CA PHE A 47 15.67 4.81 10.09
C PHE A 47 17.00 4.13 10.47
N PRO A 48 17.07 3.48 11.65
CA PRO A 48 18.29 2.81 12.12
C PRO A 48 18.80 1.68 11.22
N SER A 49 17.93 1.10 10.40
CA SER A 49 18.29 0.07 9.44
C SER A 49 17.52 0.22 8.14
N THR A 50 18.16 -0.19 7.05
CA THR A 50 17.59 -0.30 5.69
C THR A 50 16.33 -1.17 5.68
N VAL A 51 16.33 -2.23 6.48
CA VAL A 51 15.20 -3.15 6.65
C VAL A 51 14.01 -2.44 7.30
N ASN A 52 14.23 -1.63 8.34
CA ASN A 52 13.16 -0.87 8.99
C ASN A 52 12.53 0.16 8.04
N ALA A 53 13.35 0.83 7.23
CA ALA A 53 12.88 1.75 6.20
C ALA A 53 11.99 1.05 5.17
N LEU A 54 12.40 -0.15 4.75
CA LEU A 54 11.66 -0.97 3.80
C LEU A 54 10.30 -1.39 4.38
N PHE A 55 10.25 -1.84 5.65
CA PHE A 55 9.00 -2.17 6.33
C PHE A 55 8.04 -0.98 6.39
N ILE A 56 8.54 0.19 6.75
CA ILE A 56 7.73 1.40 6.83
C ILE A 56 7.22 1.80 5.43
N ALA A 57 8.07 1.70 4.41
CA ALA A 57 7.65 1.93 3.03
C ALA A 57 6.53 0.97 2.62
N ILE A 58 6.62 -0.31 2.96
CA ILE A 58 5.56 -1.29 2.67
C ILE A 58 4.23 -0.89 3.34
N ILE A 59 4.27 -0.47 4.61
CA ILE A 59 3.06 -0.01 5.32
C ILE A 59 2.46 1.21 4.62
N ILE A 60 3.27 2.23 4.35
CA ILE A 60 2.83 3.47 3.70
C ILE A 60 2.27 3.19 2.31
N SER A 61 2.98 2.40 1.50
CA SER A 61 2.53 2.00 0.16
C SER A 61 1.22 1.23 0.21
N SER A 62 1.03 0.33 1.18
CA SER A 62 -0.22 -0.42 1.36
C SER A 62 -1.40 0.49 1.68
N LEU A 63 -1.21 1.44 2.60
CA LEU A 63 -2.22 2.44 2.95
C LEU A 63 -2.57 3.34 1.75
N LEU A 64 -1.54 3.81 1.03
CA LEU A 64 -1.71 4.68 -0.14
C LEU A 64 -2.45 3.95 -1.28
N LEU A 65 -2.05 2.72 -1.61
CA LEU A 65 -2.68 1.91 -2.64
C LEU A 65 -4.12 1.58 -2.27
N SER A 66 -4.38 1.19 -1.02
CA SER A 66 -5.74 0.95 -0.54
C SER A 66 -6.61 2.20 -0.67
N PHE A 67 -6.08 3.36 -0.28
CA PHE A 67 -6.78 4.64 -0.40
C PHE A 67 -7.13 4.95 -1.86
N LEU A 68 -6.16 4.79 -2.77
CA LEU A 68 -6.37 5.00 -4.21
C LEU A 68 -7.42 4.03 -4.77
N THR A 69 -7.34 2.75 -4.44
CA THR A 69 -8.31 1.72 -4.88
C THR A 69 -9.72 2.06 -4.41
N VAL A 70 -9.90 2.38 -3.12
CA VAL A 70 -11.21 2.79 -2.58
C VAL A 70 -11.72 4.06 -3.27
N LYS A 71 -10.86 5.06 -3.47
CA LYS A 71 -11.24 6.33 -4.13
C LYS A 71 -11.67 6.09 -5.59
N ILE A 72 -10.99 5.22 -6.32
CA ILE A 72 -11.37 4.83 -7.69
C ILE A 72 -12.75 4.16 -7.68
N ILE A 73 -12.97 3.18 -6.79
CA ILE A 73 -14.26 2.48 -6.68
C ILE A 73 -15.39 3.46 -6.34
N GLN A 74 -15.18 4.36 -5.38
CA GLN A 74 -16.14 5.40 -5.03
C GLN A 74 -16.49 6.30 -6.23
N ARG A 75 -15.48 6.74 -6.99
CA ARG A 75 -15.68 7.59 -8.17
C ARG A 75 -16.49 6.87 -9.25
N THR A 76 -16.21 5.60 -9.49
CA THR A 76 -16.94 4.78 -10.47
C THR A 76 -18.37 4.51 -10.02
N SER A 77 -18.59 4.24 -8.72
CA SER A 77 -19.94 4.05 -8.16
C SER A 77 -20.79 5.31 -8.32
N ASN A 78 -20.26 6.49 -7.97
CA ASN A 78 -21.01 7.74 -8.08
C ASN A 78 -21.34 8.09 -9.54
N ARG A 79 -20.44 7.79 -10.49
CA ARG A 79 -20.71 7.97 -11.92
C ARG A 79 -21.83 7.07 -12.43
N ARG A 80 -21.92 5.83 -11.93
CA ARG A 80 -22.97 4.88 -12.29
C ARG A 80 -24.35 5.32 -11.78
N ASP A 81 -24.40 5.89 -10.57
CA ASP A 81 -25.63 6.40 -9.98
C ASP A 81 -26.15 7.69 -10.66
N SER A 82 -25.29 8.45 -11.35
CA SER A 82 -25.69 9.64 -12.13
C SER A 82 -26.07 9.37 -13.58
N ALA A 83 -25.86 8.14 -14.06
CA ALA A 83 -26.16 7.72 -15.43
C ALA A 83 -27.49 6.94 -15.54
N LEU A 84 -28.20 6.77 -14.42
CA LEU A 84 -29.51 6.14 -14.25
C LEU A 84 -30.50 7.18 -13.75
#